data_AF-A0AAJ7RXM4-F1
#
_entry.id   AF-A0AAJ7RXM4-F1
#
_cell.length_a   1.000
_cell.length_b   1.000
_cell.length_c   1.000
_cell.angle_alpha   90.00
_cell.angle_beta   90.00
_cell.angle_gamma   90.00
#
_symmetry.space_group_name_H-M   'P 1'
#
loop_
_entity.id
_entity.type
_entity.pdbx_description
1 polymer ?
#
loop_
_entity_poly.entity_id
_entity_poly.type
_entity_poly.pdbx_seq_one_letter_code
_entity_poly.pdbx_strand_id
1 'polypeptide(L)'
;MPIIVVKDYSWRQTSEFVILNVPLKGHPRKIDLFIIDSYAKISFPPFILELFLWANVVEKESKCTLTEQEAILTLRKTNIGLEWPTLEVQDIDNDFKRECRDRALEQAHKVAEENTKAKSEKRQHLQKEAVREQINIHTTTLNKIDAIRNAHRKEAMHEFEDWRSKAEVPFLPEVEGEVQENRKTYKPPLKWFKDENNELKSRPKTEEEIFNGDAPKKGDKNILEVQNENQENETKSYKKKDDILEDVGDGISEDSESDCEVKNNSSDKKRRPGLDAVKAAIEGNFFKKNSIFEEPEKSVPLPRKAGTINVTFSDRKFPTPARESSHVEEQEWLQKQAEARRKIGFDADDLRPEERDPQWLKDKGDDFFRVGNYLAAISAYSYGIKISDRMASLYVNRSAAHYALGNFHRCIDDCSKALELMEPKCEGNRESRARCHARRGAALCKLSAPQHGVPELEAALQLTPDNESIKRDVLAAKQYFDIKE
;
A
#
# COMPACT_ATOMS: atom_id res chain seq x y z
N MET A 1 12.80 10.53 -35.97
CA MET A 1 12.34 11.35 -37.13
C MET A 1 13.03 12.71 -37.05
N PRO A 2 13.29 13.41 -38.17
CA PRO A 2 13.78 14.79 -38.13
C PRO A 2 12.74 15.70 -37.47
N ILE A 3 13.20 16.65 -36.67
CA ILE A 3 12.35 17.67 -36.03
C ILE A 3 12.13 18.81 -37.02
N ILE A 4 10.88 19.22 -37.22
CA ILE A 4 10.51 20.27 -38.16
C ILE A 4 10.17 21.55 -37.39
N VAL A 5 10.94 22.63 -37.61
CA VAL A 5 10.66 23.94 -37.01
C VAL A 5 9.49 24.60 -37.74
N VAL A 6 8.42 24.91 -37.01
CA VAL A 6 7.27 25.69 -37.49
C VAL A 6 7.73 27.14 -37.72
N LYS A 7 7.34 27.72 -38.86
CA LYS A 7 7.62 29.14 -39.17
C LYS A 7 6.38 29.92 -39.60
N ASP A 8 5.32 29.20 -39.95
CA ASP A 8 4.02 29.71 -40.34
C ASP A 8 3.11 29.89 -39.12
N TYR A 9 3.52 30.78 -38.21
CA TYR A 9 2.66 31.29 -37.14
C TYR A 9 2.15 32.70 -37.47
N SER A 10 1.02 33.10 -36.88
CA SER A 10 0.54 34.49 -36.95
C SER A 10 0.36 35.06 -35.55
N TRP A 11 0.62 36.35 -35.37
CA TRP A 11 0.47 37.00 -34.07
C TRP A 11 -0.19 38.36 -34.19
N ARG A 12 -0.84 38.79 -33.11
CA ARG A 12 -1.42 40.12 -32.92
C ARG A 12 -1.24 40.52 -31.46
N GLN A 13 -1.36 41.80 -31.15
CA GLN A 13 -1.26 42.29 -29.78
C GLN A 13 -2.36 43.28 -29.43
N THR A 14 -2.51 43.47 -28.13
CA THR A 14 -3.30 44.51 -27.47
C THR A 14 -2.40 45.21 -26.45
N SER A 15 -2.93 46.18 -25.72
CA SER A 15 -2.23 46.83 -24.60
C SER A 15 -1.84 45.86 -23.48
N GLU A 16 -2.63 44.80 -23.24
CA GLU A 16 -2.43 43.87 -22.12
C GLU A 16 -1.96 42.47 -22.57
N PHE A 17 -2.44 41.97 -23.71
CA PHE A 17 -2.17 40.60 -24.18
C PHE A 17 -1.46 40.57 -25.54
N VAL A 18 -0.54 39.62 -25.70
CA VAL A 18 -0.06 39.12 -26.99
C VAL A 18 -0.86 37.87 -27.33
N ILE A 19 -1.37 37.77 -28.55
CA ILE A 19 -2.14 36.62 -29.03
C ILE A 19 -1.39 36.00 -30.20
N LEU A 20 -0.87 34.80 -29.98
CA LEU A 20 -0.19 33.98 -30.98
C LEU A 20 -1.12 32.87 -31.46
N ASN A 21 -1.15 32.63 -32.76
CA ASN A 21 -1.90 31.54 -33.39
C ASN A 21 -0.94 30.65 -34.19
N VAL A 22 -0.97 29.34 -33.91
CA VAL A 22 -0.03 28.35 -34.45
C VAL A 22 -0.82 27.17 -35.07
N PRO A 23 -0.70 26.92 -36.39
CA PRO A 23 -1.45 25.86 -37.05
C PRO A 23 -0.91 24.45 -36.71
N LEU A 24 -1.81 23.58 -36.29
CA LEU A 24 -1.55 22.23 -35.79
C LEU A 24 -1.62 21.21 -36.93
N LYS A 25 -0.56 21.20 -37.74
CA LYS A 25 -0.42 20.29 -38.89
C LYS A 25 -0.59 18.82 -38.50
N GLY A 26 -1.69 18.22 -38.94
CA GLY A 26 -1.94 16.78 -38.83
C GLY A 26 -2.66 16.33 -37.55
N HIS A 27 -3.43 17.20 -36.88
CA HIS A 27 -4.26 16.86 -35.70
C HIS A 27 -3.51 16.08 -34.59
N PRO A 28 -2.44 16.66 -34.03
CA PRO A 28 -1.56 15.97 -33.08
C PRO A 28 -2.28 15.61 -31.76
N ARG A 29 -2.36 14.31 -31.43
CA ARG A 29 -2.94 13.80 -30.18
C ARG A 29 -2.20 14.25 -28.90
N LYS A 30 -0.93 14.66 -29.01
CA LYS A 30 -0.13 15.17 -27.89
C LYS A 30 0.57 16.46 -28.28
N ILE A 31 0.41 17.48 -27.43
CA ILE A 31 0.99 18.82 -27.59
C ILE A 31 1.56 19.23 -26.24
N ASP A 32 2.89 19.37 -26.17
CA ASP A 32 3.59 19.85 -24.99
C ASP A 32 3.80 21.38 -25.11
N LEU A 33 3.17 22.14 -24.21
CA LEU A 33 3.29 23.60 -24.11
C LEU A 33 4.15 23.98 -22.91
N PHE A 34 5.11 24.88 -23.11
CA PHE A 34 5.96 25.44 -22.07
C PHE A 34 6.10 26.95 -22.29
N ILE A 35 5.71 27.75 -21.30
CA ILE A 35 5.79 29.22 -21.30
C ILE A 35 6.37 29.62 -19.95
N ILE A 36 7.38 30.50 -19.95
CA ILE A 36 7.94 31.12 -18.76
C ILE A 36 8.68 32.41 -19.14
N ASP A 37 8.39 33.51 -18.45
CA ASP A 37 8.94 34.84 -18.70
C ASP A 37 9.02 35.21 -20.20
N SER A 38 10.22 35.24 -20.79
CA SER A 38 10.47 35.62 -22.18
C SER A 38 10.66 34.43 -23.13
N TYR A 39 10.30 33.21 -22.71
CA TYR A 39 10.48 31.99 -23.48
C TYR A 39 9.16 31.24 -23.65
N ALA A 40 8.81 30.92 -24.90
CA ALA A 40 7.64 30.12 -25.23
C ALA A 40 8.02 29.00 -26.21
N LYS A 41 7.60 27.78 -25.91
CA LYS A 41 7.87 26.57 -26.69
C LYS A 41 6.61 25.73 -26.81
N ILE A 42 6.33 25.28 -28.03
CA ILE A 42 5.24 24.35 -28.36
C ILE A 42 5.86 23.16 -29.09
N SER A 43 5.57 21.93 -28.67
CA SER A 43 6.07 20.72 -29.32
C SER A 43 4.92 19.76 -29.61
N PHE A 44 4.77 19.36 -30.86
CA PHE A 44 3.75 18.41 -31.32
C PHE A 44 4.36 17.53 -32.42
N PRO A 45 4.82 16.30 -32.10
CA PRO A 45 5.69 15.53 -33.01
C PRO A 45 5.12 15.37 -34.43
N PRO A 46 5.91 15.61 -35.50
CA PRO A 46 7.35 15.89 -35.54
C PRO A 46 7.74 17.38 -35.40
N PHE A 47 6.78 18.27 -35.13
CA PHE A 47 6.95 19.71 -35.16
C PHE A 47 7.38 20.32 -33.81
N ILE A 48 8.12 21.44 -33.88
CA ILE A 48 8.43 22.31 -32.75
C ILE A 48 8.33 23.78 -33.16
N LEU A 49 7.87 24.61 -32.23
CA LEU A 49 8.03 26.06 -32.26
C LEU A 49 8.79 26.48 -30.99
N GLU A 50 9.81 27.31 -31.15
CA GLU A 50 10.60 27.92 -30.07
C GLU A 50 10.68 29.43 -30.33
N LEU A 51 10.25 30.23 -29.35
CA LEU A 51 10.15 31.69 -29.44
C LEU A 51 10.87 32.34 -28.25
N PHE A 52 11.72 33.32 -28.57
CA PHE A 52 12.40 34.18 -27.59
C PHE A 52 11.70 35.54 -27.58
N LEU A 53 10.66 35.65 -26.77
CA LEU A 53 9.72 36.77 -26.72
C LEU A 53 10.41 38.09 -26.37
N TRP A 54 9.91 39.19 -26.94
CA TRP A 54 10.49 40.52 -26.77
C TRP A 54 10.47 41.04 -25.32
N ALA A 55 9.49 40.62 -24.49
CA ALA A 55 9.44 40.92 -23.06
C ALA A 55 8.73 39.81 -22.25
N ASN A 56 8.86 39.86 -20.92
CA ASN A 56 8.33 38.83 -20.03
C ASN A 56 6.80 38.77 -20.01
N VAL A 57 6.28 37.54 -19.89
CA VAL A 57 4.86 37.18 -19.84
C VAL A 57 4.50 36.60 -18.46
N VAL A 58 3.30 36.88 -17.95
CA VAL A 58 2.80 36.29 -16.70
C VAL A 58 2.13 34.95 -16.96
N GLU A 59 2.80 33.85 -16.58
CA GLU A 59 2.28 32.47 -16.75
C GLU A 59 0.87 32.28 -16.21
N LYS A 60 0.65 32.66 -14.94
CA LYS A 60 -0.56 32.33 -14.15
C LYS A 60 -1.86 32.89 -14.71
N GLU A 61 -1.76 33.89 -15.59
CA GLU A 61 -2.90 34.59 -16.20
C GLU A 61 -2.95 34.40 -17.73
N SER A 62 -1.89 33.80 -18.30
CA SER A 62 -1.84 33.42 -19.70
C SER A 62 -2.65 32.14 -19.92
N LYS A 63 -3.35 32.05 -21.06
CA LYS A 63 -4.24 30.92 -21.38
C LYS A 63 -3.96 30.42 -22.79
N CYS A 64 -3.89 29.10 -22.95
CA CYS A 64 -3.89 28.45 -24.26
C CYS A 64 -5.27 27.83 -24.51
N THR A 65 -5.90 28.21 -25.62
CA THR A 65 -7.11 27.56 -26.12
C THR A 65 -6.74 26.72 -27.34
N LEU A 66 -6.93 25.41 -27.23
CA LEU A 66 -6.65 24.46 -28.28
C LEU A 66 -7.89 24.24 -29.14
N THR A 67 -7.73 24.23 -30.46
CA THR A 67 -8.75 23.80 -31.42
C THR A 67 -8.20 22.63 -32.24
N GLU A 68 -9.05 21.98 -33.04
CA GLU A 68 -8.62 20.85 -33.89
C GLU A 68 -7.52 21.21 -34.88
N GLN A 69 -7.48 22.47 -35.36
CA GLN A 69 -6.61 22.92 -36.44
C GLN A 69 -5.55 23.95 -35.99
N GLU A 70 -5.75 24.62 -34.85
CA GLU A 70 -4.94 25.75 -34.40
C GLU A 70 -4.79 25.80 -32.87
N ALA A 71 -3.58 26.14 -32.39
CA ALA A 71 -3.31 26.48 -31.00
C ALA A 71 -3.24 27.99 -30.84
N ILE A 72 -4.17 28.56 -30.06
CA ILE A 72 -4.24 30.00 -29.79
C ILE A 72 -3.74 30.25 -28.37
N LEU A 73 -2.60 30.93 -28.27
CA LEU A 73 -1.96 31.31 -27.01
C LEU A 73 -2.27 32.77 -26.74
N THR A 74 -2.91 33.04 -25.60
CA THR A 74 -3.17 34.39 -25.08
C THR A 74 -2.23 34.65 -23.91
N LEU A 75 -1.19 35.44 -24.15
CA LEU A 75 -0.07 35.69 -23.23
C LEU A 75 -0.22 37.07 -22.60
N ARG A 76 -0.29 37.16 -21.26
CA ARG A 76 -0.41 38.45 -20.56
C ARG A 76 0.96 39.12 -20.45
N LYS A 77 1.10 40.35 -20.95
CA LYS A 77 2.30 41.17 -20.80
C LYS A 77 2.52 41.53 -19.33
N THR A 78 3.76 41.46 -18.85
CA THR A 78 4.15 42.05 -17.56
C THR A 78 3.98 43.58 -17.56
N ASN A 79 4.47 44.24 -18.61
CA ASN A 79 4.35 45.68 -18.82
C ASN A 79 3.09 46.00 -19.63
N ILE A 80 1.98 46.28 -18.94
CA ILE A 80 0.71 46.69 -19.55
C ILE A 80 0.88 48.06 -20.23
N GLY A 81 0.36 48.18 -21.46
CA GLY A 81 0.43 49.41 -22.27
C GLY A 81 1.67 49.50 -23.17
N LEU A 82 2.65 48.60 -23.04
CA LEU A 82 3.84 48.58 -23.88
C LEU A 82 3.57 47.82 -25.19
N GLU A 83 3.59 48.52 -26.32
CA GLU A 83 3.53 47.90 -27.64
C GLU A 83 4.87 47.23 -27.98
N TRP A 84 4.80 45.97 -28.42
CA TRP A 84 5.98 45.22 -28.84
C TRP A 84 6.24 45.49 -30.32
N PRO A 85 7.44 45.95 -30.74
CA PRO A 85 7.73 46.19 -32.15
C PRO A 85 7.85 44.87 -32.95
N THR A 86 8.24 43.79 -32.28
CA THR A 86 8.39 42.44 -32.81
C THR A 86 7.92 41.42 -31.78
N LEU A 87 7.51 40.22 -32.21
CA LEU A 87 7.18 39.13 -31.27
C LEU A 87 8.43 38.59 -30.58
N GLU A 88 9.47 38.32 -31.37
CA GLU A 88 10.78 37.84 -30.93
C GLU A 88 11.80 38.97 -30.86
N VAL A 89 12.84 38.83 -30.02
CA VAL A 89 14.03 39.69 -30.10
C VAL A 89 14.79 39.37 -31.41
N GLN A 90 15.26 40.40 -32.11
CA GLN A 90 16.02 40.25 -33.37
C GLN A 90 17.51 40.03 -33.11
N ASP A 91 18.22 39.48 -34.11
CA ASP A 91 19.68 39.32 -34.16
C ASP A 91 20.33 38.66 -32.92
N ILE A 92 19.64 37.67 -32.34
CA ILE A 92 20.12 36.93 -31.16
C ILE A 92 21.14 35.84 -31.54
N ASP A 93 22.31 35.87 -30.89
CA ASP A 93 23.32 34.80 -30.93
C ASP A 93 22.83 33.45 -30.40
N ASN A 94 23.36 32.36 -30.95
CA ASN A 94 22.99 30.99 -30.56
C ASN A 94 23.27 30.67 -29.08
N ASP A 95 24.28 31.30 -28.49
CA ASP A 95 24.62 31.11 -27.07
C ASP A 95 23.74 31.93 -26.13
N PHE A 96 23.27 33.12 -26.52
CA PHE A 96 22.23 33.84 -25.76
C PHE A 96 20.89 33.08 -25.82
N LYS A 97 20.56 32.46 -26.96
CA LYS A 97 19.42 31.53 -27.06
C LYS A 97 19.58 30.31 -26.14
N ARG A 98 20.81 29.85 -25.89
CA ARG A 98 21.11 28.79 -24.93
C ARG A 98 20.88 29.27 -23.49
N GLU A 99 21.51 30.38 -23.11
CA GLU A 99 21.38 30.96 -21.77
C GLU A 99 19.92 31.27 -21.41
N CYS A 100 19.12 31.79 -22.36
CA CYS A 100 17.70 32.03 -22.14
C CYS A 100 16.87 30.75 -21.94
N ARG A 101 17.20 29.64 -22.61
CA ARG A 101 16.57 28.33 -22.31
C ARG A 101 16.97 27.83 -20.93
N ASP A 102 18.26 27.90 -20.60
CA ASP A 102 18.80 27.34 -19.36
C ASP A 102 18.23 28.10 -18.15
N ARG A 103 18.17 29.44 -18.23
CA ARG A 103 17.52 30.33 -17.24
C ARG A 103 16.02 30.05 -17.11
N ALA A 104 15.31 29.86 -18.23
CA ALA A 104 13.89 29.50 -18.25
C ALA A 104 13.62 28.15 -17.57
N LEU A 105 14.45 27.14 -17.83
CA LEU A 105 14.35 25.82 -17.21
C LEU A 105 14.67 25.86 -15.72
N GLU A 106 15.70 26.61 -15.31
CA GLU A 106 16.06 26.79 -13.89
C GLU A 106 14.94 27.49 -13.10
N GLN A 107 14.31 28.52 -13.68
CA GLN A 107 13.19 29.22 -13.04
C GLN A 107 11.94 28.34 -12.95
N ALA A 108 11.61 27.57 -13.99
CA ALA A 108 10.52 26.60 -13.96
C ALA A 108 10.76 25.51 -12.90
N HIS A 109 12.01 25.07 -12.71
CA HIS A 109 12.38 24.12 -11.66
C HIS A 109 12.13 24.70 -10.26
N LYS A 110 12.63 25.92 -9.99
CA LYS A 110 12.42 26.62 -8.70
C LYS A 110 10.93 26.79 -8.38
N VAL A 111 10.14 27.24 -9.36
CA VAL A 111 8.67 27.38 -9.22
C VAL A 111 8.01 26.03 -8.97
N ALA A 112 8.46 24.94 -9.60
CA ALA A 112 7.95 23.59 -9.32
C ALA A 112 8.32 23.10 -7.90
N GLU A 113 9.56 23.32 -7.46
CA GLU A 113 10.02 22.99 -6.10
C GLU A 113 9.23 23.74 -5.03
N GLU A 114 9.05 25.05 -5.17
CA GLU A 114 8.22 25.86 -4.26
C GLU A 114 6.77 25.37 -4.22
N ASN A 115 6.18 25.05 -5.38
CA ASN A 115 4.82 24.51 -5.45
C ASN A 115 4.69 23.12 -4.80
N THR A 116 5.68 22.23 -4.92
CA THR A 116 5.65 20.92 -4.26
C THR A 116 5.86 21.06 -2.75
N LYS A 117 6.76 21.94 -2.31
CA LYS A 117 6.97 22.29 -0.89
C LYS A 117 5.69 22.83 -0.27
N ALA A 118 5.07 23.86 -0.86
CA ALA A 118 3.82 24.45 -0.37
C ALA A 118 2.65 23.44 -0.31
N LYS A 119 2.54 22.53 -1.30
CA LYS A 119 1.57 21.41 -1.26
C LYS A 119 1.85 20.47 -0.08
N SER A 120 3.12 20.16 0.19
CA SER A 120 3.52 19.31 1.32
C SER A 120 3.23 19.96 2.68
N GLU A 121 3.50 21.26 2.82
CA GLU A 121 3.27 22.04 4.03
C GLU A 121 1.76 22.17 4.31
N LYS A 122 0.95 22.46 3.29
CA LYS A 122 -0.52 22.46 3.40
C LYS A 122 -1.07 21.09 3.82
N ARG A 123 -0.52 19.99 3.29
CA ARG A 123 -0.90 18.63 3.70
C ARG A 123 -0.53 18.36 5.17
N GLN A 124 0.66 18.77 5.61
CA GLN A 124 1.07 18.64 7.01
C GLN A 124 0.22 19.49 7.96
N HIS A 125 -0.22 20.68 7.53
CA HIS A 125 -1.10 21.56 8.29
C HIS A 125 -2.44 20.89 8.56
N LEU A 126 -3.13 20.48 7.48
CA LEU A 126 -4.44 19.79 7.55
C LEU A 126 -4.36 18.49 8.37
N GLN A 127 -3.24 17.75 8.27
CA GLN A 127 -3.04 16.54 9.08
C GLN A 127 -2.87 16.85 10.58
N LYS A 128 -2.17 17.94 10.95
CA LYS A 128 -2.03 18.40 12.34
C LYS A 128 -3.37 18.89 12.90
N GLU A 129 -4.17 19.58 12.08
CA GLU A 129 -5.52 20.04 12.43
C GLU A 129 -6.46 18.85 12.70
N ALA A 130 -6.57 17.91 11.76
CA ALA A 130 -7.41 16.71 11.93
C ALA A 130 -7.02 15.88 13.16
N VAL A 131 -5.73 15.76 13.47
CA VAL A 131 -5.25 15.10 14.70
C VAL A 131 -5.64 15.90 15.95
N ARG A 132 -5.56 17.24 15.92
CA ARG A 132 -5.96 18.11 17.02
C ARG A 132 -7.46 18.03 17.29
N GLU A 133 -8.30 17.99 16.24
CA GLU A 133 -9.74 17.78 16.36
C GLU A 133 -10.07 16.40 16.94
N GLN A 134 -9.42 15.33 16.44
CA GLN A 134 -9.61 13.98 16.97
C GLN A 134 -9.24 13.86 18.46
N ILE A 135 -8.18 14.56 18.90
CA ILE A 135 -7.80 14.66 20.32
C ILE A 135 -8.86 15.43 21.13
N ASN A 136 -9.44 16.50 20.58
CA ASN A 136 -10.52 17.25 21.24
C ASN A 136 -11.81 16.40 21.39
N ILE A 137 -12.16 15.63 20.36
CA ILE A 137 -13.28 14.67 20.41
C ILE A 137 -13.00 13.60 21.49
N HIS A 138 -11.80 13.01 21.50
CA HIS A 138 -11.44 11.95 22.46
C HIS A 138 -11.35 12.45 23.91
N THR A 139 -10.85 13.66 24.14
CA THR A 139 -10.82 14.25 25.49
C THR A 139 -12.22 14.61 25.99
N THR A 140 -13.10 15.13 25.12
CA THR A 140 -14.49 15.42 25.51
C THR A 140 -15.34 14.15 25.72
N THR A 141 -15.05 13.03 25.06
CA THR A 141 -15.72 11.75 25.38
C THR A 141 -15.18 11.12 26.67
N LEU A 142 -13.87 11.12 26.90
CA LEU A 142 -13.30 10.66 28.19
C LEU A 142 -13.86 11.45 29.37
N ASN A 143 -13.91 12.78 29.28
CA ASN A 143 -14.46 13.64 30.33
C ASN A 143 -15.93 13.31 30.65
N LYS A 144 -16.74 12.92 29.64
CA LYS A 144 -18.12 12.46 29.84
C LYS A 144 -18.19 11.10 30.54
N ILE A 145 -17.33 10.15 30.14
CA ILE A 145 -17.25 8.83 30.77
C ILE A 145 -16.83 8.96 32.25
N ASP A 146 -15.85 9.82 32.55
CA ASP A 146 -15.43 10.08 33.93
C ASP A 146 -16.47 10.84 34.76
N ALA A 147 -17.25 11.73 34.15
CA ALA A 147 -18.39 12.35 34.83
C ALA A 147 -19.45 11.31 35.23
N ILE A 148 -19.83 10.41 34.30
CA ILE A 148 -20.78 9.30 34.56
C ILE A 148 -20.21 8.36 35.64
N ARG A 149 -18.96 7.92 35.50
CA ARG A 149 -18.28 7.05 36.48
C ARG A 149 -18.26 7.65 37.89
N ASN A 150 -18.08 8.97 38.01
CA ASN A 150 -18.12 9.66 39.29
C ASN A 150 -19.56 9.91 39.81
N ALA A 151 -20.58 9.98 38.95
CA ALA A 151 -21.98 10.03 39.37
C ALA A 151 -22.41 8.70 39.99
N HIS A 152 -22.25 7.58 39.26
CA HIS A 152 -22.54 6.23 39.77
C HIS A 152 -21.77 5.92 41.07
N ARG A 153 -20.51 6.37 41.20
CA ARG A 153 -19.72 6.22 42.44
C ARG A 153 -20.29 7.00 43.63
N LYS A 154 -20.94 8.14 43.40
CA LYS A 154 -21.63 8.91 44.45
C LYS A 154 -22.99 8.29 44.81
N GLU A 155 -23.75 7.83 43.82
CA GLU A 155 -25.04 7.18 44.01
C GLU A 155 -24.91 5.91 44.85
N ALA A 156 -24.01 5.00 44.48
CA ALA A 156 -23.72 3.78 45.25
C ALA A 156 -23.22 4.07 46.69
N MET A 157 -22.59 5.23 46.91
CA MET A 157 -22.20 5.65 48.26
C MET A 157 -23.34 6.25 49.07
N HIS A 158 -24.26 6.97 48.42
CA HIS A 158 -25.48 7.41 49.08
C HIS A 158 -26.33 6.21 49.49
N GLU A 159 -26.49 5.21 48.61
CA GLU A 159 -27.20 3.96 48.88
C GLU A 159 -26.57 3.16 50.03
N PHE A 160 -25.24 3.10 50.10
CA PHE A 160 -24.53 2.45 51.21
C PHE A 160 -24.77 3.13 52.56
N GLU A 161 -24.72 4.46 52.61
CA GLU A 161 -24.94 5.22 53.85
C GLU A 161 -26.43 5.25 54.25
N ASP A 162 -27.34 5.25 53.26
CA ASP A 162 -28.77 5.01 53.42
C ASP A 162 -29.06 3.64 54.05
N TRP A 163 -28.39 2.58 53.58
CA TRP A 163 -28.53 1.23 54.13
C TRP A 163 -27.99 1.16 55.55
N ARG A 164 -26.80 1.74 55.80
CA ARG A 164 -26.16 1.81 57.11
C ARG A 164 -27.07 2.51 58.13
N SER A 165 -27.64 3.66 57.75
CA SER A 165 -28.58 4.43 58.58
C SER A 165 -29.88 3.69 58.91
N LYS A 166 -30.30 2.73 58.06
CA LYS A 166 -31.50 1.90 58.26
C LYS A 166 -31.22 0.61 59.04
N ALA A 167 -29.96 0.21 59.16
CA ALA A 167 -29.54 -1.02 59.84
C ALA A 167 -29.45 -0.89 61.37
N GLU A 168 -29.38 0.32 61.92
CA GLU A 168 -29.25 0.57 63.36
C GLU A 168 -30.59 0.51 64.12
N VAL A 169 -31.23 -0.68 64.12
CA VAL A 169 -32.31 -1.01 65.07
C VAL A 169 -32.05 -2.39 65.69
N PRO A 170 -31.76 -2.48 67.00
CA PRO A 170 -31.46 -3.76 67.64
C PRO A 170 -32.73 -4.57 67.95
N PHE A 171 -33.03 -5.57 67.13
CA PHE A 171 -34.06 -6.57 67.43
C PHE A 171 -33.44 -7.91 67.89
N LEU A 172 -33.40 -8.12 69.21
CA LEU A 172 -33.30 -9.44 69.83
C LEU A 172 -34.10 -9.43 71.15
N PRO A 173 -35.25 -10.12 71.24
CA PRO A 173 -35.81 -10.52 72.53
C PRO A 173 -34.97 -11.64 73.17
N GLU A 174 -35.17 -11.84 74.47
CA GLU A 174 -34.33 -12.64 75.36
C GLU A 174 -34.11 -14.09 74.90
N VAL A 175 -32.83 -14.47 74.72
CA VAL A 175 -32.38 -15.87 74.71
C VAL A 175 -31.06 -15.94 75.47
N GLU A 176 -31.06 -16.59 76.63
CA GLU A 176 -29.82 -16.89 77.36
C GLU A 176 -29.07 -18.04 76.68
N GLY A 177 -28.02 -17.68 75.94
CA GLY A 177 -27.05 -18.61 75.36
C GLY A 177 -25.75 -17.86 75.08
N GLU A 178 -24.60 -18.51 75.28
CA GLU A 178 -23.30 -17.86 75.14
C GLU A 178 -23.11 -17.31 73.72
N VAL A 179 -23.15 -15.98 73.61
CA VAL A 179 -22.93 -15.27 72.33
C VAL A 179 -21.48 -15.44 71.94
N GLN A 180 -21.19 -16.38 71.04
CA GLN A 180 -19.89 -16.42 70.38
C GLN A 180 -19.65 -15.10 69.65
N GLU A 181 -18.64 -14.34 70.09
CA GLU A 181 -18.23 -13.05 69.51
C GLU A 181 -17.54 -13.20 68.13
N ASN A 182 -18.07 -14.06 67.27
CA ASN A 182 -17.66 -14.22 65.87
C ASN A 182 -18.09 -13.03 64.97
N ARG A 183 -18.53 -11.92 65.58
CA ARG A 183 -18.55 -10.59 64.94
C ARG A 183 -17.10 -10.12 64.75
N LYS A 184 -16.49 -10.49 63.61
CA LYS A 184 -15.23 -9.89 63.15
C LYS A 184 -15.40 -8.37 63.01
N THR A 185 -15.05 -7.62 64.05
CA THR A 185 -15.14 -6.16 64.09
C THR A 185 -14.42 -5.57 62.87
N TYR A 186 -15.13 -4.77 62.07
CA TYR A 186 -14.54 -4.11 60.91
C TYR A 186 -13.35 -3.24 61.35
N LYS A 187 -12.15 -3.58 60.86
CA LYS A 187 -10.94 -2.77 61.06
C LYS A 187 -10.77 -1.88 59.82
N PRO A 188 -10.94 -0.55 59.93
CA PRO A 188 -10.80 0.34 58.78
C PRO A 188 -9.40 0.25 58.16
N PRO A 189 -9.28 0.46 56.83
CA PRO A 189 -8.03 0.28 56.11
C PRO A 189 -6.93 1.19 56.67
N LEU A 190 -5.73 0.62 56.86
CA LEU A 190 -4.61 1.32 57.47
C LEU A 190 -3.87 2.22 56.48
N LYS A 191 -3.48 3.40 56.95
CA LYS A 191 -2.46 4.26 56.36
C LYS A 191 -1.13 4.00 57.05
N TRP A 192 -0.15 3.50 56.31
CA TRP A 192 1.22 3.36 56.77
C TRP A 192 1.97 4.68 56.61
N PHE A 193 2.77 5.03 57.60
CA PHE A 193 3.61 6.22 57.60
C PHE A 193 4.88 5.95 58.41
N LYS A 194 5.82 6.89 58.38
CA LYS A 194 7.01 6.84 59.24
C LYS A 194 6.97 7.96 60.26
N ASP A 195 7.36 7.63 61.48
CA ASP A 195 7.55 8.60 62.56
C ASP A 195 8.86 9.38 62.35
N GLU A 196 9.08 10.41 63.18
CA GLU A 196 10.32 11.22 63.18
C GLU A 196 11.58 10.37 63.43
N ASN A 197 11.44 9.25 64.17
CA ASN A 197 12.48 8.25 64.38
C ASN A 197 12.66 7.28 63.17
N ASN A 198 12.01 7.53 62.03
CA ASN A 198 12.08 6.76 60.78
C ASN A 198 11.49 5.32 60.85
N GLU A 199 10.93 4.93 62.00
CA GLU A 199 10.18 3.69 62.22
C GLU A 199 8.85 3.69 61.45
N LEU A 200 8.46 2.53 60.89
CA LEU A 200 7.23 2.37 60.14
C LEU A 200 6.04 2.04 61.07
N LYS A 201 5.07 2.96 61.17
CA LYS A 201 3.84 2.78 61.95
C LYS A 201 2.61 2.82 61.04
N SER A 202 1.45 2.48 61.61
CA SER A 202 0.18 2.53 60.91
C SER A 202 -0.92 3.15 61.79
N ARG A 203 -1.82 3.89 61.15
CA ARG A 203 -3.08 4.37 61.74
C ARG A 203 -4.24 4.02 60.82
N PRO A 204 -5.49 3.93 61.29
CA PRO A 204 -6.63 3.89 60.38
C PRO A 204 -6.66 5.12 59.45
N LYS A 205 -7.11 4.94 58.21
CA LYS A 205 -7.46 6.04 57.31
C LYS A 205 -8.71 6.77 57.83
N THR A 206 -8.78 8.08 57.60
CA THR A 206 -10.06 8.81 57.72
C THR A 206 -10.94 8.54 56.50
N GLU A 207 -12.25 8.77 56.61
CA GLU A 207 -13.20 8.48 55.52
C GLU A 207 -12.87 9.30 54.26
N GLU A 208 -12.40 10.56 54.41
CA GLU A 208 -11.88 11.38 53.31
C GLU A 208 -10.65 10.77 52.60
N GLU A 209 -9.76 10.08 53.33
CA GLU A 209 -8.59 9.36 52.79
C GLU A 209 -8.97 8.02 52.14
N ILE A 210 -10.21 7.56 52.32
CA ILE A 210 -10.78 6.38 51.66
C ILE A 210 -11.46 6.82 50.35
N PHE A 211 -12.25 7.91 50.37
CA PHE A 211 -12.99 8.37 49.18
C PHE A 211 -12.15 9.08 48.11
N ASN A 212 -11.03 9.69 48.49
CA ASN A 212 -10.12 10.37 47.58
C ASN A 212 -8.90 9.50 47.16
N GLY A 213 -9.09 8.18 47.13
CA GLY A 213 -8.05 7.22 46.73
C GLY A 213 -7.45 7.50 45.36
N ASP A 214 -6.15 7.79 45.35
CA ASP A 214 -5.23 7.81 44.20
C ASP A 214 -5.63 8.66 42.98
N ALA A 215 -5.92 9.95 43.24
CA ALA A 215 -5.62 10.98 42.25
C ALA A 215 -4.08 11.10 42.09
N PRO A 216 -3.51 10.97 40.87
CA PRO A 216 -2.07 11.08 40.67
C PRO A 216 -1.61 12.51 40.98
N LYS A 217 -0.51 12.64 41.74
CA LYS A 217 0.10 13.95 42.03
C LYS A 217 0.47 14.64 40.73
N LYS A 218 -0.10 15.82 40.47
CA LYS A 218 0.38 16.73 39.43
C LYS A 218 1.83 17.12 39.75
N GLY A 219 2.77 16.58 39.00
CA GLY A 219 4.05 17.25 38.79
C GLY A 219 3.81 18.49 37.93
N ASP A 220 4.23 19.63 38.45
CA ASP A 220 4.56 20.90 37.79
C ASP A 220 3.87 21.18 36.44
N LYS A 221 2.78 21.94 36.51
CA LYS A 221 2.38 22.84 35.41
C LYS A 221 2.73 24.27 35.81
N ASN A 222 3.86 24.76 35.31
CA ASN A 222 3.99 26.21 35.10
C ASN A 222 2.94 26.62 34.08
N ILE A 223 2.01 27.47 34.52
CA ILE A 223 0.99 28.08 33.67
C ILE A 223 1.47 29.49 33.34
N LEU A 224 1.51 29.82 32.06
CA LEU A 224 1.42 31.19 31.58
C LEU A 224 0.09 31.30 30.82
N GLU A 225 -0.87 31.97 31.44
CA GLU A 225 -2.12 32.37 30.78
C GLU A 225 -1.86 33.58 29.88
N VAL A 226 -2.33 33.52 28.64
CA VAL A 226 -2.73 34.72 27.89
C VAL A 226 -4.11 34.45 27.28
N GLN A 227 -5.12 34.86 28.04
CA GLN A 227 -6.38 35.50 27.62
C GLN A 227 -7.03 35.08 26.29
N ASN A 228 -8.30 34.67 26.38
CA ASN A 228 -9.25 34.72 25.26
C ASN A 228 -9.69 36.16 25.00
N GLU A 229 -9.94 36.51 23.74
CA GLU A 229 -10.99 37.47 23.37
C GLU A 229 -11.92 36.86 22.31
N ASN A 230 -13.18 37.28 22.30
CA ASN A 230 -14.24 36.75 21.43
C ASN A 230 -14.63 37.78 20.36
N GLN A 231 -14.91 37.31 19.13
CA GLN A 231 -16.04 37.70 18.26
C GLN A 231 -15.92 36.86 16.97
N GLU A 232 -16.87 36.00 16.57
CA GLU A 232 -18.31 36.14 16.25
C GLU A 232 -18.60 36.34 14.76
N ASN A 233 -19.73 35.76 14.35
CA ASN A 233 -20.53 35.98 13.13
C ASN A 233 -20.11 35.33 11.80
N GLU A 234 -20.92 34.31 11.42
CA GLU A 234 -21.69 34.15 10.17
C GLU A 234 -21.01 34.35 8.79
N THR A 235 -21.28 33.56 7.73
CA THR A 235 -22.51 32.85 7.33
C THR A 235 -22.21 31.55 6.54
N LYS A 236 -23.24 30.73 6.29
CA LYS A 236 -23.19 29.57 5.38
C LYS A 236 -23.30 29.97 3.90
N SER A 237 -22.63 29.25 3.00
CA SER A 237 -23.13 29.01 1.65
C SER A 237 -22.74 27.63 1.12
N TYR A 238 -23.46 27.15 0.10
CA TYR A 238 -23.44 25.78 -0.43
C TYR A 238 -22.96 25.75 -1.90
N LYS A 239 -22.91 24.53 -2.47
CA LYS A 239 -22.93 24.17 -3.92
C LYS A 239 -21.52 24.08 -4.56
N LYS A 240 -21.26 23.17 -5.51
CA LYS A 240 -22.03 22.03 -6.07
C LYS A 240 -21.14 21.19 -7.03
N LYS A 241 -21.58 19.96 -7.35
CA LYS A 241 -21.52 19.28 -8.68
C LYS A 241 -20.12 18.92 -9.25
N ASP A 242 -19.86 17.65 -9.63
CA ASP A 242 -20.00 17.06 -11.00
C ASP A 242 -18.61 17.01 -11.70
N ASP A 243 -18.29 16.20 -12.73
CA ASP A 243 -18.97 15.05 -13.36
C ASP A 243 -17.97 14.22 -14.22
N ILE A 244 -18.33 12.95 -14.51
CA ILE A 244 -18.22 12.23 -15.82
C ILE A 244 -16.84 11.85 -16.45
N LEU A 245 -16.60 10.51 -16.47
CA LEU A 245 -16.16 9.57 -17.54
C LEU A 245 -14.85 9.71 -18.37
N GLU A 246 -14.33 8.51 -18.73
CA GLU A 246 -13.69 8.11 -20.01
C GLU A 246 -12.28 8.69 -20.36
N ASP A 247 -11.41 8.06 -21.17
CA ASP A 247 -11.54 6.86 -22.05
C ASP A 247 -10.19 6.13 -22.35
N VAL A 248 -10.27 5.03 -23.11
CA VAL A 248 -9.27 4.34 -23.97
C VAL A 248 -8.09 3.60 -23.31
N GLY A 249 -7.94 2.34 -23.73
CA GLY A 249 -6.68 1.60 -23.76
C GLY A 249 -6.44 0.96 -25.13
N ASP A 250 -5.21 0.49 -25.37
CA ASP A 250 -4.75 -0.35 -26.50
C ASP A 250 -3.39 -0.94 -26.07
N GLY A 251 -2.89 -2.09 -26.52
CA GLY A 251 -3.37 -3.04 -27.53
C GLY A 251 -2.17 -3.69 -28.26
N ILE A 252 -2.30 -4.95 -28.74
CA ILE A 252 -1.30 -5.71 -29.55
C ILE A 252 -0.04 -6.12 -28.72
N SER A 253 0.34 -7.40 -28.47
CA SER A 253 0.41 -8.67 -29.23
C SER A 253 1.64 -8.78 -30.17
N GLU A 254 2.27 -9.93 -30.47
CA GLU A 254 2.03 -11.35 -30.13
C GLU A 254 3.33 -12.20 -30.33
N ASP A 255 3.33 -13.49 -29.94
CA ASP A 255 4.19 -14.62 -30.42
C ASP A 255 5.73 -14.66 -30.15
N SER A 256 6.40 -15.82 -29.98
CA SER A 256 5.97 -17.23 -29.77
C SER A 256 7.09 -18.13 -29.14
N GLU A 257 6.88 -19.46 -29.10
CA GLU A 257 7.53 -20.53 -28.27
C GLU A 257 8.94 -21.01 -28.79
N SER A 258 9.71 -21.99 -28.28
CA SER A 258 9.52 -23.20 -27.41
C SER A 258 10.85 -23.85 -26.90
N ASP A 259 10.84 -24.64 -25.79
CA ASP A 259 11.56 -25.94 -25.47
C ASP A 259 13.10 -26.20 -25.65
N CYS A 260 13.84 -27.12 -24.96
CA CYS A 260 13.63 -27.99 -23.76
C CYS A 260 14.94 -28.56 -23.06
N GLU A 261 15.20 -29.90 -23.02
CA GLU A 261 16.10 -30.66 -22.09
C GLU A 261 17.65 -30.51 -22.32
N VAL A 262 18.61 -30.53 -21.36
CA VAL A 262 18.85 -31.17 -20.02
C VAL A 262 19.81 -32.40 -20.04
N LYS A 263 20.69 -32.53 -19.01
CA LYS A 263 21.66 -33.65 -18.68
C LYS A 263 22.87 -33.86 -19.65
N ASN A 264 24.04 -34.41 -19.27
CA ASN A 264 24.71 -34.58 -17.95
C ASN A 264 26.25 -34.86 -18.05
N ASN A 265 26.99 -34.44 -17.01
CA ASN A 265 28.19 -35.03 -16.36
C ASN A 265 29.57 -35.31 -17.04
N SER A 266 30.62 -34.87 -16.30
CA SER A 266 32.01 -35.40 -16.22
C SER A 266 32.97 -35.15 -17.41
N SER A 267 34.31 -35.04 -17.24
CA SER A 267 35.20 -35.21 -16.06
C SER A 267 36.41 -34.22 -16.06
N ASP A 268 37.25 -34.27 -15.03
CA ASP A 268 38.33 -33.31 -14.70
C ASP A 268 39.41 -33.03 -15.76
N LYS A 269 39.84 -31.75 -15.83
CA LYS A 269 41.13 -31.29 -15.23
C LYS A 269 41.34 -29.77 -15.29
N LYS A 270 41.80 -29.19 -14.17
CA LYS A 270 42.14 -27.76 -14.04
C LYS A 270 43.43 -27.41 -14.79
N ARG A 271 43.39 -26.45 -15.72
CA ARG A 271 44.53 -25.62 -16.14
C ARG A 271 44.08 -24.18 -16.33
N ARG A 272 44.85 -23.20 -15.84
CA ARG A 272 44.60 -21.76 -16.08
C ARG A 272 45.28 -21.37 -17.40
N PRO A 273 44.54 -20.97 -18.46
CA PRO A 273 45.16 -20.48 -19.68
C PRO A 273 45.74 -19.07 -19.46
N GLY A 274 46.93 -18.81 -20.01
CA GLY A 274 47.57 -17.48 -19.91
C GLY A 274 49.07 -17.48 -20.19
N LEU A 275 49.78 -18.58 -19.92
CA LEU A 275 51.23 -18.66 -20.15
C LEU A 275 51.58 -18.88 -21.63
N ASP A 276 50.84 -19.74 -22.31
CA ASP A 276 51.15 -20.18 -23.68
C ASP A 276 50.82 -19.10 -24.73
N ALA A 277 49.74 -18.33 -24.51
CA ALA A 277 49.39 -17.19 -25.36
C ALA A 277 50.44 -16.06 -25.32
N VAL A 278 51.10 -15.86 -24.16
CA VAL A 278 52.18 -14.87 -24.01
C VAL A 278 53.45 -15.34 -24.73
N LYS A 279 53.77 -16.65 -24.68
CA LYS A 279 54.90 -17.20 -25.46
C LYS A 279 54.69 -17.06 -26.97
N ALA A 280 53.50 -17.41 -27.48
CA ALA A 280 53.17 -17.30 -28.90
C ALA A 280 53.30 -15.85 -29.43
N ALA A 281 53.02 -14.85 -28.59
CA ALA A 281 53.20 -13.43 -28.94
C ALA A 281 54.68 -12.99 -28.97
N ILE A 282 55.53 -13.57 -28.12
CA ILE A 282 56.98 -13.28 -28.07
C ILE A 282 57.73 -13.92 -29.24
N GLU A 283 57.28 -15.10 -29.70
CA GLU A 283 57.89 -15.86 -30.81
C GLU A 283 57.51 -15.33 -32.22
N GLY A 284 56.76 -14.23 -32.30
CA GLY A 284 56.58 -13.41 -33.52
C GLY A 284 55.77 -14.05 -34.66
N ASN A 285 55.16 -15.21 -34.43
CA ASN A 285 54.69 -16.10 -35.50
C ASN A 285 53.27 -15.77 -35.99
N PHE A 286 53.10 -14.61 -36.63
CA PHE A 286 51.84 -14.21 -37.27
C PHE A 286 51.56 -15.01 -38.56
N PHE A 287 50.70 -16.03 -38.47
CA PHE A 287 50.14 -16.69 -39.65
C PHE A 287 49.27 -15.73 -40.47
N LYS A 288 49.61 -15.56 -41.77
CA LYS A 288 48.87 -14.76 -42.76
C LYS A 288 48.08 -15.66 -43.71
N LYS A 289 47.09 -15.04 -44.39
CA LYS A 289 46.06 -15.61 -45.30
C LYS A 289 44.87 -16.20 -44.51
N ASN A 290 43.62 -16.17 -45.01
CA ASN A 290 43.08 -15.97 -46.37
C ASN A 290 42.47 -14.56 -46.57
N SER A 291 42.83 -13.78 -47.60
CA SER A 291 42.24 -13.65 -48.97
C SER A 291 40.85 -12.97 -49.06
N ILE A 292 40.69 -12.08 -50.06
CA ILE A 292 39.72 -10.95 -50.05
C ILE A 292 38.35 -11.27 -50.71
N PHE A 293 38.19 -12.43 -51.35
CA PHE A 293 37.01 -12.75 -52.18
C PHE A 293 36.34 -14.10 -51.81
N GLU A 294 36.23 -14.39 -50.51
CA GLU A 294 35.29 -15.40 -49.99
C GLU A 294 34.29 -14.66 -49.10
N GLU A 295 32.99 -14.71 -49.43
CA GLU A 295 31.96 -14.21 -48.51
C GLU A 295 31.89 -15.15 -47.30
N PRO A 296 32.03 -14.66 -46.06
CA PRO A 296 31.91 -15.51 -44.89
C PRO A 296 30.44 -15.95 -44.74
N GLU A 297 30.19 -17.26 -44.83
CA GLU A 297 28.88 -17.83 -44.53
C GLU A 297 28.41 -17.33 -43.16
N LYS A 298 27.17 -16.81 -43.10
CA LYS A 298 26.54 -16.31 -41.87
C LYS A 298 26.14 -17.45 -40.93
N SER A 299 27.15 -18.17 -40.43
CA SER A 299 27.03 -18.99 -39.23
C SER A 299 26.78 -18.07 -38.04
N VAL A 300 25.50 -17.81 -37.75
CA VAL A 300 25.08 -17.05 -36.57
C VAL A 300 25.65 -17.77 -35.33
N PRO A 301 26.46 -17.11 -34.49
CA PRO A 301 27.04 -17.76 -33.33
C PRO A 301 25.93 -18.23 -32.40
N LEU A 302 25.92 -19.52 -32.06
CA LEU A 302 24.91 -20.13 -31.21
C LEU A 302 24.72 -19.31 -29.92
N PRO A 303 23.48 -19.07 -29.48
CA PRO A 303 23.21 -18.26 -28.31
C PRO A 303 23.97 -18.80 -27.09
N ARG A 304 24.67 -17.90 -26.39
CA ARG A 304 25.47 -18.25 -25.21
C ARG A 304 24.57 -18.90 -24.16
N LYS A 305 24.81 -20.18 -23.86
CA LYS A 305 24.05 -20.93 -22.85
C LYS A 305 24.05 -20.16 -21.52
N ALA A 306 22.87 -20.02 -20.93
CA ALA A 306 22.73 -19.37 -19.62
C ALA A 306 23.55 -20.13 -18.58
N GLY A 307 24.39 -19.41 -17.84
CA GLY A 307 25.24 -19.98 -16.80
C GLY A 307 25.22 -19.10 -15.56
N THR A 308 24.83 -19.68 -14.42
CA THR A 308 24.83 -18.98 -13.13
C THR A 308 26.26 -18.66 -12.72
N ILE A 309 26.67 -17.39 -12.86
CA ILE A 309 27.93 -16.91 -12.32
C ILE A 309 27.75 -16.82 -10.80
N ASN A 310 28.33 -17.78 -10.07
CA ASN A 310 28.43 -17.70 -8.62
C ASN A 310 29.39 -16.59 -8.21
N VAL A 311 28.89 -15.35 -8.17
CA VAL A 311 29.62 -14.18 -7.68
C VAL A 311 29.79 -14.32 -6.17
N THR A 312 30.91 -14.91 -5.75
CA THR A 312 31.41 -14.79 -4.38
C THR A 312 31.88 -13.36 -4.16
N PHE A 313 30.98 -12.49 -3.70
CA PHE A 313 31.32 -11.15 -3.26
C PHE A 313 32.37 -11.23 -2.16
N SER A 314 33.50 -10.56 -2.34
CA SER A 314 34.51 -10.42 -1.29
C SER A 314 33.92 -9.60 -0.15
N ASP A 315 33.99 -10.10 1.08
CA ASP A 315 33.52 -9.37 2.27
C ASP A 315 34.11 -7.96 2.31
N ARG A 316 33.24 -6.95 2.31
CA ARG A 316 33.65 -5.55 2.39
C ARG A 316 34.24 -5.27 3.77
N LYS A 317 35.56 -5.40 3.89
CA LYS A 317 36.34 -5.01 5.09
C LYS A 317 36.44 -3.50 5.33
N PHE A 318 35.66 -2.70 4.59
CA PHE A 318 35.23 -1.38 5.02
C PHE A 318 33.85 -1.53 5.67
N PRO A 319 33.70 -1.34 7.00
CA PRO A 319 32.39 -1.04 7.53
C PRO A 319 31.94 0.27 6.89
N THR A 320 30.90 0.22 6.06
CA THR A 320 30.19 1.44 5.64
C THR A 320 29.83 2.19 6.93
N PRO A 321 30.20 3.47 7.11
CA PRO A 321 29.88 4.17 8.34
C PRO A 321 28.37 4.14 8.57
N ALA A 322 27.92 3.48 9.64
CA ALA A 322 26.49 3.29 9.94
C ALA A 322 25.72 4.62 10.13
N ARG A 323 26.47 5.73 10.19
CA ARG A 323 26.02 7.12 10.16
C ARG A 323 25.45 7.59 8.81
N GLU A 324 25.68 6.85 7.72
CA GLU A 324 25.23 7.18 6.36
C GLU A 324 24.33 6.11 5.73
N SER A 325 24.10 4.98 6.41
CA SER A 325 23.14 3.97 5.95
C SER A 325 21.71 4.37 6.33
N SER A 326 21.00 5.04 5.43
CA SER A 326 19.56 5.37 5.54
C SER A 326 18.62 4.13 5.60
N HIS A 327 19.18 2.92 5.68
CA HIS A 327 18.43 1.66 5.70
C HIS A 327 17.44 1.55 6.88
N VAL A 328 17.71 2.21 8.01
CA VAL A 328 16.75 2.30 9.13
C VAL A 328 15.55 3.17 8.75
N GLU A 329 15.79 4.31 8.10
CA GLU A 329 14.75 5.23 7.62
C GLU A 329 13.94 4.60 6.48
N GLU A 330 14.60 3.83 5.60
CA GLU A 330 14.00 3.01 4.54
C GLU A 330 13.10 1.91 5.13
N GLN A 331 13.59 1.13 6.12
CA GLN A 331 12.78 0.13 6.82
C GLN A 331 11.59 0.78 7.53
N GLU A 332 11.78 1.91 8.22
CA GLU A 332 10.70 2.66 8.84
C GLU A 332 9.69 3.18 7.79
N TRP A 333 10.14 3.64 6.63
CA TRP A 333 9.26 4.10 5.55
C TRP A 333 8.46 2.95 4.94
N LEU A 334 9.09 1.79 4.69
CA LEU A 334 8.43 0.56 4.26
C LEU A 334 7.42 0.07 5.30
N GLN A 335 7.75 0.16 6.59
CA GLN A 335 6.86 -0.23 7.69
C GLN A 335 5.68 0.72 7.81
N LYS A 336 5.89 2.04 7.70
CA LYS A 336 4.82 3.06 7.67
C LYS A 336 3.93 2.93 6.43
N GLN A 337 4.48 2.58 5.27
CA GLN A 337 3.72 2.20 4.07
C GLN A 337 2.86 0.95 4.32
N ALA A 338 3.43 -0.11 4.88
CA ALA A 338 2.72 -1.35 5.17
C ALA A 338 1.62 -1.18 6.23
N GLU A 339 1.86 -0.36 7.25
CA GLU A 339 0.87 -0.01 8.28
C GLU A 339 -0.24 0.86 7.70
N ALA A 340 0.07 1.89 6.90
CA ALA A 340 -0.92 2.71 6.21
C ALA A 340 -1.82 1.86 5.30
N ARG A 341 -1.24 0.96 4.49
CA ARG A 341 -2.00 0.03 3.64
C ARG A 341 -2.89 -0.92 4.46
N ARG A 342 -2.39 -1.48 5.57
CA ARG A 342 -3.20 -2.28 6.51
C ARG A 342 -4.34 -1.49 7.14
N LYS A 343 -4.14 -0.19 7.39
CA LYS A 343 -5.13 0.70 8.05
C LYS A 343 -6.19 1.23 7.10
N ILE A 344 -5.87 1.39 5.81
CA ILE A 344 -6.83 1.67 4.74
C ILE A 344 -7.67 0.42 4.45
N GLY A 345 -7.05 -0.78 4.49
CA GLY A 345 -7.75 -2.06 4.40
C GLY A 345 -7.83 -2.57 2.97
N PHE A 346 -9.04 -2.91 2.52
CA PHE A 346 -9.33 -3.23 1.13
C PHE A 346 -10.38 -2.24 0.64
N ASP A 347 -9.94 -1.28 -0.16
CA ASP A 347 -10.84 -0.48 -0.96
C ASP A 347 -11.16 -1.24 -2.24
N ALA A 348 -12.44 -1.26 -2.63
CA ALA A 348 -12.88 -1.88 -3.88
C ALA A 348 -12.80 -0.90 -5.06
N ASP A 349 -12.69 0.41 -4.80
CA ASP A 349 -12.62 1.41 -5.86
C ASP A 349 -11.21 1.55 -6.48
N ASP A 350 -10.16 1.19 -5.74
CA ASP A 350 -8.77 1.05 -6.22
C ASP A 350 -8.59 -0.06 -7.28
N LEU A 351 -9.61 -0.93 -7.47
CA LEU A 351 -9.56 -2.02 -8.45
C LEU A 351 -9.90 -1.51 -9.87
N ARG A 352 -9.04 -1.88 -10.83
CA ARG A 352 -9.29 -1.69 -12.28
C ARG A 352 -10.61 -2.39 -12.65
N PRO A 353 -11.38 -1.93 -13.65
CA PRO A 353 -12.73 -2.45 -13.95
C PRO A 353 -12.79 -3.97 -14.13
N GLU A 354 -11.78 -4.58 -14.77
CA GLU A 354 -11.59 -6.04 -14.88
C GLU A 354 -11.58 -6.76 -13.52
N GLU A 355 -10.88 -6.19 -12.54
CA GLU A 355 -10.63 -6.81 -11.24
C GLU A 355 -11.82 -6.62 -10.29
N ARG A 356 -12.87 -5.92 -10.73
CA ARG A 356 -14.15 -5.82 -10.04
C ARG A 356 -15.07 -7.03 -10.31
N ASP A 357 -14.73 -7.91 -11.25
CA ASP A 357 -15.43 -9.18 -11.47
C ASP A 357 -14.82 -10.33 -10.61
N PRO A 358 -15.60 -10.97 -9.72
CA PRO A 358 -15.18 -12.17 -9.00
C PRO A 358 -14.78 -13.35 -9.90
N GLN A 359 -15.35 -13.47 -11.10
CA GLN A 359 -15.05 -14.57 -12.02
C GLN A 359 -13.70 -14.35 -12.72
N TRP A 360 -13.39 -13.14 -13.18
CA TRP A 360 -12.04 -12.77 -13.62
C TRP A 360 -10.97 -13.00 -12.53
N LEU A 361 -11.26 -12.64 -11.27
CA LEU A 361 -10.35 -12.92 -10.14
C LEU A 361 -10.21 -14.42 -9.82
N LYS A 362 -11.23 -15.24 -10.09
CA LYS A 362 -11.13 -16.70 -10.02
C LYS A 362 -10.16 -17.22 -11.09
N ASP A 363 -10.33 -16.80 -12.34
CA ASP A 363 -9.53 -17.27 -13.47
C ASP A 363 -8.05 -16.87 -13.33
N LYS A 364 -7.79 -15.61 -12.95
CA LYS A 364 -6.43 -15.12 -12.61
C LYS A 364 -5.80 -15.90 -11.43
N GLY A 365 -6.62 -16.33 -10.46
CA GLY A 365 -6.17 -17.21 -9.39
C GLY A 365 -5.82 -18.62 -9.90
N ASP A 366 -6.63 -19.17 -10.81
CA ASP A 366 -6.43 -20.48 -11.42
C ASP A 366 -5.20 -20.53 -12.33
N ASP A 367 -4.86 -19.42 -13.02
CA ASP A 367 -3.60 -19.25 -13.75
C ASP A 367 -2.39 -19.23 -12.81
N PHE A 368 -2.44 -18.47 -11.71
CA PHE A 368 -1.36 -18.50 -10.69
C PHE A 368 -1.22 -19.89 -10.06
N PHE A 369 -2.33 -20.62 -9.87
CA PHE A 369 -2.31 -22.00 -9.38
C PHE A 369 -1.65 -22.95 -10.39
N ARG A 370 -1.94 -22.80 -11.70
CA ARG A 370 -1.33 -23.58 -12.79
C ARG A 370 0.18 -23.35 -12.91
N VAL A 371 0.63 -22.12 -12.64
CA VAL A 371 2.07 -21.74 -12.54
C VAL A 371 2.71 -22.21 -11.22
N GLY A 372 1.93 -22.75 -10.28
CA GLY A 372 2.41 -23.20 -8.96
C GLY A 372 2.64 -22.08 -7.95
N ASN A 373 2.27 -20.83 -8.26
CA ASN A 373 2.37 -19.69 -7.34
C ASN A 373 1.14 -19.61 -6.43
N TYR A 374 1.04 -20.57 -5.51
CA TYR A 374 -0.11 -20.72 -4.61
C TYR A 374 -0.34 -19.49 -3.71
N LEU A 375 0.71 -18.72 -3.38
CA LEU A 375 0.59 -17.48 -2.60
C LEU A 375 -0.12 -16.37 -3.40
N ALA A 376 0.23 -16.20 -4.69
CA ALA A 376 -0.47 -15.26 -5.57
C ALA A 376 -1.91 -15.72 -5.83
N ALA A 377 -2.14 -17.02 -6.02
CA ALA A 377 -3.48 -17.60 -6.17
C ALA A 377 -4.37 -17.32 -4.94
N ILE A 378 -3.88 -17.59 -3.72
CA ILE A 378 -4.58 -17.26 -2.46
C ILE A 378 -4.93 -15.78 -2.38
N SER A 379 -4.02 -14.89 -2.82
CA SER A 379 -4.27 -13.46 -2.85
C SER A 379 -5.42 -13.11 -3.81
N ALA A 380 -5.39 -13.61 -5.05
CA ALA A 380 -6.43 -13.39 -6.06
C ALA A 380 -7.80 -13.88 -5.60
N TYR A 381 -7.90 -15.14 -5.13
CA TYR A 381 -9.16 -15.69 -4.60
C TYR A 381 -9.66 -14.91 -3.38
N SER A 382 -8.75 -14.44 -2.50
CA SER A 382 -9.12 -13.66 -1.31
C SER A 382 -9.56 -12.23 -1.64
N TYR A 383 -9.18 -11.67 -2.78
CA TYR A 383 -9.81 -10.45 -3.29
C TYR A 383 -11.19 -10.77 -3.89
N GLY A 384 -11.32 -11.83 -4.70
CA GLY A 384 -12.62 -12.23 -5.27
C GLY A 384 -13.69 -12.48 -4.19
N ILE A 385 -13.31 -13.11 -3.07
CA ILE A 385 -14.20 -13.37 -1.93
C ILE A 385 -14.65 -12.08 -1.23
N LYS A 386 -13.83 -11.02 -1.20
CA LYS A 386 -14.24 -9.72 -0.65
C LYS A 386 -15.25 -9.00 -1.54
N ILE A 387 -15.25 -9.29 -2.84
CA ILE A 387 -16.23 -8.74 -3.80
C ILE A 387 -17.50 -9.59 -3.81
N SER A 388 -17.38 -10.92 -3.78
CA SER A 388 -18.51 -11.86 -3.73
C SER A 388 -18.24 -13.06 -2.83
N ASP A 389 -18.67 -12.94 -1.58
CA ASP A 389 -18.62 -14.02 -0.58
C ASP A 389 -19.52 -15.22 -0.94
N ARG A 390 -20.47 -15.05 -1.87
CA ARG A 390 -21.41 -16.12 -2.27
C ARG A 390 -20.83 -17.07 -3.33
N MET A 391 -19.66 -16.78 -3.89
CA MET A 391 -19.05 -17.56 -4.98
C MET A 391 -18.27 -18.76 -4.43
N ALA A 392 -18.96 -19.88 -4.22
CA ALA A 392 -18.38 -21.11 -3.65
C ALA A 392 -17.12 -21.61 -4.39
N SER A 393 -16.99 -21.38 -5.70
CA SER A 393 -15.83 -21.79 -6.49
C SER A 393 -14.52 -21.11 -6.05
N LEU A 394 -14.58 -19.87 -5.56
CA LEU A 394 -13.39 -19.18 -5.02
C LEU A 394 -12.90 -19.86 -3.74
N TYR A 395 -13.81 -20.26 -2.85
CA TYR A 395 -13.47 -21.03 -1.65
C TYR A 395 -12.94 -22.42 -2.00
N VAL A 396 -13.55 -23.11 -2.99
CA VAL A 396 -13.02 -24.38 -3.52
C VAL A 396 -11.60 -24.22 -4.05
N ASN A 397 -11.28 -23.16 -4.80
CA ASN A 397 -9.96 -23.05 -5.41
C ASN A 397 -8.92 -22.49 -4.41
N ARG A 398 -9.32 -21.61 -3.47
CA ARG A 398 -8.46 -21.17 -2.35
C ARG A 398 -8.09 -22.31 -1.40
N SER A 399 -9.02 -23.23 -1.12
CA SER A 399 -8.69 -24.42 -0.29
C SER A 399 -7.64 -25.32 -0.95
N ALA A 400 -7.66 -25.45 -2.30
CA ALA A 400 -6.62 -26.17 -3.03
C ALA A 400 -5.24 -25.53 -2.86
N ALA A 401 -5.15 -24.20 -2.98
CA ALA A 401 -3.91 -23.46 -2.81
C ALA A 401 -3.41 -23.47 -1.35
N HIS A 402 -4.32 -23.41 -0.36
CA HIS A 402 -3.97 -23.60 1.04
C HIS A 402 -3.47 -25.02 1.34
N TYR A 403 -4.09 -26.06 0.78
CA TYR A 403 -3.63 -27.44 0.91
C TYR A 403 -2.24 -27.64 0.30
N ALA A 404 -1.99 -27.10 -0.90
CA ALA A 404 -0.69 -27.17 -1.57
C ALA A 404 0.46 -26.51 -0.78
N LEU A 405 0.15 -25.47 0.02
CA LEU A 405 1.10 -24.83 0.93
C LEU A 405 1.12 -25.44 2.35
N GLY A 406 0.42 -26.55 2.60
CA GLY A 406 0.34 -27.16 3.94
C GLY A 406 -0.44 -26.35 4.99
N ASN A 407 -1.22 -25.34 4.58
CA ASN A 407 -2.06 -24.52 5.47
C ASN A 407 -3.37 -25.26 5.81
N PHE A 408 -3.26 -26.43 6.42
CA PHE A 408 -4.37 -27.39 6.57
C PHE A 408 -5.59 -26.83 7.32
N HIS A 409 -5.39 -26.03 8.38
CA HIS A 409 -6.50 -25.38 9.09
C HIS A 409 -7.33 -24.48 8.16
N ARG A 410 -6.69 -23.54 7.43
CA ARG A 410 -7.40 -22.66 6.48
C ARG A 410 -8.04 -23.42 5.31
N CYS A 411 -7.46 -24.54 4.90
CA CYS A 411 -8.09 -25.44 3.93
C CYS A 411 -9.40 -26.05 4.47
N ILE A 412 -9.43 -26.45 5.75
CA ILE A 412 -10.63 -26.98 6.41
C ILE A 412 -11.69 -25.89 6.56
N ASP A 413 -11.31 -24.67 6.93
CA ASP A 413 -12.20 -23.51 7.03
C ASP A 413 -12.84 -23.20 5.66
N ASP A 414 -12.02 -23.04 4.61
CA ASP A 414 -12.48 -22.76 3.24
C ASP A 414 -13.35 -23.88 2.67
N CYS A 415 -12.98 -25.15 2.87
CA CYS A 415 -13.82 -26.28 2.44
C CYS A 415 -15.15 -26.35 3.18
N SER A 416 -15.19 -25.95 4.45
CA SER A 416 -16.44 -25.91 5.23
C SER A 416 -17.35 -24.78 4.74
N LYS A 417 -16.78 -23.58 4.52
CA LYS A 417 -17.52 -22.45 3.95
C LYS A 417 -18.03 -22.74 2.53
N ALA A 418 -17.23 -23.40 1.70
CA ALA A 418 -17.66 -23.85 0.38
C ALA A 418 -18.82 -24.84 0.44
N LEU A 419 -18.85 -25.75 1.44
CA LEU A 419 -19.94 -26.71 1.63
C LEU A 419 -21.24 -26.02 2.08
N GLU A 420 -21.17 -25.05 2.99
CA GLU A 420 -22.32 -24.20 3.38
C GLU A 420 -22.92 -23.46 2.17
N LEU A 421 -22.06 -22.91 1.30
CA LEU A 421 -22.47 -22.20 0.08
C LEU A 421 -22.97 -23.14 -1.04
N MET A 422 -22.86 -24.46 -0.87
CA MET A 422 -23.35 -25.48 -1.80
C MET A 422 -24.63 -26.17 -1.31
N GLU A 423 -25.41 -25.50 -0.46
CA GLU A 423 -26.77 -25.90 -0.12
C GLU A 423 -27.81 -25.10 -0.96
N PRO A 424 -28.84 -25.74 -1.55
CA PRO A 424 -29.16 -27.16 -1.46
C PRO A 424 -28.22 -28.05 -2.30
N LYS A 425 -28.10 -29.31 -1.88
CA LYS A 425 -27.30 -30.34 -2.54
C LYS A 425 -27.97 -30.76 -3.85
N CYS A 426 -27.29 -30.57 -4.98
CA CYS A 426 -27.78 -30.94 -6.31
C CYS A 426 -26.69 -31.66 -7.13
N GLU A 427 -27.03 -32.23 -8.28
CA GLU A 427 -26.03 -32.88 -9.15
C GLU A 427 -25.00 -31.88 -9.69
N GLY A 428 -25.43 -30.66 -10.06
CA GLY A 428 -24.53 -29.63 -10.59
C GLY A 428 -23.44 -29.16 -9.60
N ASN A 429 -23.63 -29.33 -8.29
CA ASN A 429 -22.60 -29.04 -7.27
C ASN A 429 -21.97 -30.31 -6.65
N ARG A 430 -22.36 -31.52 -7.10
CA ARG A 430 -21.90 -32.81 -6.56
C ARG A 430 -20.38 -32.99 -6.58
N GLU A 431 -19.74 -32.70 -7.72
CA GLU A 431 -18.28 -32.85 -7.84
C GLU A 431 -17.51 -31.80 -7.03
N SER A 432 -18.00 -30.56 -6.94
CA SER A 432 -17.39 -29.53 -6.07
C SER A 432 -17.54 -29.86 -4.59
N ARG A 433 -18.68 -30.44 -4.17
CA ARG A 433 -18.86 -31.01 -2.82
C ARG A 433 -17.90 -32.17 -2.56
N ALA A 434 -17.76 -33.10 -3.50
CA ALA A 434 -16.81 -34.22 -3.41
C ALA A 434 -15.36 -33.73 -3.26
N ARG A 435 -14.93 -32.75 -4.08
CA ARG A 435 -13.60 -32.13 -3.98
C ARG A 435 -13.39 -31.41 -2.63
N CYS A 436 -14.41 -30.80 -2.05
CA CYS A 436 -14.32 -30.22 -0.70
C CYS A 436 -14.16 -31.27 0.39
N HIS A 437 -15.02 -32.29 0.42
CA HIS A 437 -14.93 -33.39 1.37
C HIS A 437 -13.58 -34.11 1.27
N ALA A 438 -13.10 -34.40 0.05
CA ALA A 438 -11.81 -35.04 -0.17
C ALA A 438 -10.64 -34.22 0.41
N ARG A 439 -10.57 -32.91 0.11
CA ARG A 439 -9.50 -32.04 0.64
C ARG A 439 -9.62 -31.80 2.13
N ARG A 440 -10.84 -31.65 2.67
CA ARG A 440 -11.08 -31.48 4.11
C ARG A 440 -10.67 -32.73 4.89
N GLY A 441 -11.07 -33.90 4.41
CA GLY A 441 -10.66 -35.19 4.97
C GLY A 441 -9.15 -35.42 4.90
N ALA A 442 -8.53 -35.15 3.74
CA ALA A 442 -7.07 -35.23 3.58
C ALA A 442 -6.32 -34.26 4.51
N ALA A 443 -6.80 -33.02 4.66
CA ALA A 443 -6.22 -32.02 5.57
C ALA A 443 -6.33 -32.46 7.04
N LEU A 444 -7.47 -33.04 7.46
CA LEU A 444 -7.66 -33.61 8.79
C LEU A 444 -6.70 -34.80 9.04
N CYS A 445 -6.52 -35.68 8.06
CA CYS A 445 -5.52 -36.76 8.13
C CYS A 445 -4.08 -36.21 8.24
N LYS A 446 -3.74 -35.13 7.52
CA LYS A 446 -2.42 -34.45 7.64
C LYS A 446 -2.22 -33.74 8.98
N LEU A 447 -3.30 -33.34 9.67
CA LEU A 447 -3.29 -32.84 11.04
C LEU A 447 -3.40 -33.95 12.11
N SER A 448 -3.19 -35.21 11.73
CA SER A 448 -3.27 -36.38 12.63
C SER A 448 -4.63 -36.57 13.31
N ALA A 449 -5.72 -36.13 12.67
CA ALA A 449 -7.11 -36.30 13.13
C ALA A 449 -7.92 -37.29 12.24
N PRO A 450 -7.46 -38.54 12.03
CA PRO A 450 -8.05 -39.45 11.05
C PRO A 450 -9.48 -39.90 11.39
N GLN A 451 -9.85 -39.86 12.67
CA GLN A 451 -11.23 -40.11 13.14
C GLN A 451 -12.27 -39.20 12.47
N HIS A 452 -11.86 -37.98 12.10
CA HIS A 452 -12.69 -37.03 11.34
C HIS A 452 -12.32 -37.02 9.85
N GLY A 453 -11.06 -37.30 9.52
CA GLY A 453 -10.56 -37.26 8.15
C GLY A 453 -11.02 -38.42 7.24
N VAL A 454 -11.11 -39.64 7.77
CA VAL A 454 -11.52 -40.82 6.98
C VAL A 454 -13.01 -40.77 6.60
N PRO A 455 -13.97 -40.46 7.51
CA PRO A 455 -15.38 -40.32 7.12
C PRO A 455 -15.63 -39.23 6.07
N GLU A 456 -14.85 -38.14 6.07
CA GLU A 456 -14.92 -37.11 5.03
C GLU A 456 -14.40 -37.61 3.67
N LEU A 457 -13.33 -38.41 3.64
CA LEU A 457 -12.83 -39.07 2.42
C LEU A 457 -13.84 -40.11 1.90
N GLU A 458 -14.51 -40.85 2.78
CA GLU A 458 -15.57 -41.81 2.42
C GLU A 458 -16.83 -41.10 1.91
N ALA A 459 -17.24 -39.98 2.51
CA ALA A 459 -18.32 -39.14 1.99
C ALA A 459 -18.00 -38.57 0.59
N ALA A 460 -16.74 -38.20 0.33
CA ALA A 460 -16.30 -37.82 -1.00
C ALA A 460 -16.38 -38.98 -2.01
N LEU A 461 -16.02 -40.20 -1.59
CA LEU A 461 -16.12 -41.41 -2.42
C LEU A 461 -17.58 -41.80 -2.72
N GLN A 462 -18.50 -41.64 -1.76
CA GLN A 462 -19.94 -41.82 -2.00
C GLN A 462 -20.49 -40.84 -3.05
N LEU A 463 -19.98 -39.59 -3.07
CA LEU A 463 -20.36 -38.61 -4.08
C LEU A 463 -19.76 -38.92 -5.46
N THR A 464 -18.48 -39.30 -5.55
CA THR A 464 -17.79 -39.62 -6.81
C THR A 464 -17.13 -41.00 -6.75
N PRO A 465 -17.90 -42.10 -6.92
CA PRO A 465 -17.40 -43.47 -6.77
C PRO A 465 -16.42 -43.89 -7.89
N ASP A 466 -16.38 -43.17 -9.00
CA ASP A 466 -15.47 -43.44 -10.12
C ASP A 466 -14.07 -42.82 -9.94
N ASN A 467 -13.88 -41.99 -8.91
CA ASN A 467 -12.63 -41.26 -8.70
C ASN A 467 -11.56 -42.12 -8.01
N GLU A 468 -10.71 -42.74 -8.83
CA GLU A 468 -9.56 -43.56 -8.39
C GLU A 468 -8.53 -42.82 -7.53
N SER A 469 -8.47 -41.48 -7.53
CA SER A 469 -7.62 -40.75 -6.57
C SER A 469 -8.17 -40.90 -5.16
N ILE A 470 -9.46 -40.60 -4.97
CA ILE A 470 -10.11 -40.63 -3.66
C ILE A 470 -10.08 -42.05 -3.07
N LYS A 471 -10.23 -43.10 -3.90
CA LYS A 471 -10.05 -44.49 -3.46
C LYS A 471 -8.66 -44.76 -2.89
N ARG A 472 -7.60 -44.27 -3.56
CA ARG A 472 -6.22 -44.40 -3.08
C ARG A 472 -5.98 -43.57 -1.82
N ASP A 473 -6.56 -42.38 -1.73
CA ASP A 473 -6.44 -41.51 -0.56
C ASP A 473 -7.15 -42.11 0.68
N VAL A 474 -8.34 -42.71 0.51
CA VAL A 474 -9.04 -43.48 1.56
C VAL A 474 -8.20 -44.69 2.02
N LEU A 475 -7.73 -45.51 1.07
CA LEU A 475 -6.98 -46.73 1.39
C LEU A 475 -5.65 -46.41 2.07
N ALA A 476 -4.92 -45.41 1.59
CA ALA A 476 -3.69 -44.93 2.20
C ALA A 476 -3.93 -44.35 3.61
N ALA A 477 -5.04 -43.64 3.83
CA ALA A 477 -5.39 -43.14 5.16
C ALA A 477 -5.72 -44.29 6.14
N LYS A 478 -6.55 -45.27 5.73
CA LYS A 478 -6.86 -46.44 6.58
C LYS A 478 -5.61 -47.25 6.91
N GLN A 479 -4.74 -47.51 5.92
CA GLN A 479 -3.50 -48.24 6.10
C GLN A 479 -2.47 -47.49 6.97
N TYR A 480 -2.36 -46.17 6.85
CA TYR A 480 -1.39 -45.39 7.63
C TYR A 480 -1.74 -45.24 9.12
N PHE A 481 -3.03 -45.36 9.47
CA PHE A 481 -3.54 -45.20 10.83
C PHE A 481 -4.05 -46.51 11.46
N ASP A 482 -3.79 -47.67 10.84
CA ASP A 482 -4.26 -49.00 11.26
C ASP A 482 -5.77 -49.09 11.55
N ILE A 483 -6.57 -48.27 10.86
CA ILE A 483 -8.03 -48.22 11.03
C ILE A 483 -8.64 -49.42 10.28
N LYS A 484 -8.98 -50.45 11.06
CA LYS A 484 -9.76 -51.61 10.59
C LYS A 484 -11.19 -51.20 10.21
N GLU A 485 -11.75 -51.96 9.28
CA GLU A 485 -13.12 -51.82 8.76
C GLU A 485 -14.19 -52.15 9.80
#